data_AF-A0A0D2AFD5-F1
#
_entry.id   AF-A0A0D2AFD5-F1
#
_cell.length_a   1.000
_cell.length_b   1.000
_cell.length_c   1.000
_cell.angle_alpha   90.00
_cell.angle_beta   90.00
_cell.angle_gamma   90.00
#
_symmetry.space_group_name_H-M   'P 1'
#
loop_
_entity.id
_entity.type
_entity.pdbx_description
1 polymer ?
#
loop_
_entity_poly.entity_id
_entity_poly.type
_entity_poly.pdbx_seq_one_letter_code
_entity_poly.pdbx_strand_id
1 'polypeptide(L)'
;MGMNSNAPWVEGPYKLIPIPASSGGVKVHYAVEMANEMAFVHNCFIRGFNSILLQGPHIPSYGQPDYRPQDVKDFLLFTDFLIRVLHHHHKVEETVGFPEIEKEIGEPGFLSVATEQHAQFHDGLEIIWEMAKTMQNDPSKWTWDAMKQCLDSFMPVMYTHLVEEIDLFLKLGQFNEKALKRAWKALEEEAKKIGFAGLYDTIPTIFGCHDASFQSGGKFPPVPKVFRYLVKHWTSKRNRGVWRFCPCDEWSRPKPLLFSEGK
;
A
#
# COMPACT_ATOMS: atom_id res chain seq x y z
N MET A 1 -9.53 17.84 -19.05
CA MET A 1 -8.55 18.85 -18.61
C MET A 1 -7.26 18.11 -18.32
N GLY A 2 -6.24 18.28 -19.16
CA GLY A 2 -4.92 17.70 -18.92
C GLY A 2 -4.31 18.34 -17.69
N MET A 3 -3.66 17.54 -16.84
CA MET A 3 -2.96 18.04 -15.67
C MET A 3 -1.80 18.94 -16.10
N ASN A 4 -1.64 20.07 -15.42
CA ASN A 4 -0.37 20.78 -15.39
C ASN A 4 0.70 19.81 -14.86
N SER A 5 1.72 19.53 -15.66
CA SER A 5 2.81 18.57 -15.39
C SER A 5 3.76 18.95 -14.24
N ASN A 6 3.46 20.01 -13.48
CA ASN A 6 4.37 20.59 -12.49
C ASN A 6 3.79 20.59 -11.05
N ALA A 7 2.61 20.01 -10.81
CA ALA A 7 2.09 19.92 -9.44
C ALA A 7 2.77 18.75 -8.69
N PRO A 8 3.27 18.95 -7.44
CA PRO A 8 3.92 17.89 -6.69
C PRO A 8 3.06 16.64 -6.56
N TRP A 9 3.65 15.48 -6.85
CA TRP A 9 3.02 14.16 -6.74
C TRP A 9 4.05 13.11 -6.29
N VAL A 10 3.61 11.90 -5.94
CA VAL A 10 4.34 10.90 -5.11
C VAL A 10 5.40 10.08 -5.86
N GLU A 11 6.23 10.71 -6.69
CA GLU A 11 7.27 10.00 -7.45
C GLU A 11 8.49 9.56 -6.60
N GLY A 12 8.56 9.97 -5.33
CA GLY A 12 9.61 9.58 -4.38
C GLY A 12 9.21 9.85 -2.92
N PRO A 13 10.11 9.58 -1.95
CA PRO A 13 11.52 9.21 -2.13
C PRO A 13 11.76 7.75 -2.55
N TYR A 14 10.81 6.85 -2.31
CA TYR A 14 10.93 5.45 -2.73
C TYR A 14 10.40 5.26 -4.14
N LYS A 15 11.17 4.58 -5.00
CA LYS A 15 10.78 4.38 -6.40
C LYS A 15 9.73 3.29 -6.51
N LEU A 16 8.83 3.43 -7.46
CA LEU A 16 7.85 2.38 -7.76
C LEU A 16 8.55 1.18 -8.39
N ILE A 17 8.06 -0.01 -8.04
CA ILE A 17 8.52 -1.27 -8.61
C ILE A 17 7.99 -1.37 -10.05
N PRO A 18 8.86 -1.55 -11.06
CA PRO A 18 8.43 -1.82 -12.42
C PRO A 18 7.61 -3.13 -12.46
N ILE A 19 6.53 -3.15 -13.24
CA ILE A 19 5.75 -4.36 -13.45
C ILE A 19 6.54 -5.31 -14.37
N PRO A 20 6.91 -6.53 -13.92
CA PRO A 20 7.83 -7.42 -14.64
C PRO A 20 7.51 -7.69 -16.12
N ALA A 21 6.24 -7.74 -16.52
CA ALA A 21 5.87 -7.83 -17.93
C ALA A 21 4.53 -7.15 -18.25
N SER A 22 4.53 -6.23 -19.22
CA SER A 22 3.30 -5.88 -19.95
C SER A 22 3.04 -6.97 -20.99
N SER A 23 1.97 -7.73 -20.84
CA SER A 23 1.61 -8.84 -21.71
C SER A 23 1.22 -8.37 -23.12
N GLY A 24 2.20 -7.96 -23.92
CA GLY A 24 2.06 -7.56 -25.33
C GLY A 24 1.61 -8.71 -26.24
N GLY A 25 0.54 -9.41 -25.86
CA GLY A 25 -0.04 -10.57 -26.53
C GLY A 25 0.63 -11.91 -26.19
N VAL A 26 1.80 -11.93 -25.56
CA VAL A 26 2.53 -13.18 -25.27
C VAL A 26 2.06 -13.77 -23.95
N LYS A 27 1.67 -15.04 -23.97
CA LYS A 27 1.36 -15.80 -22.75
C LYS A 27 2.64 -15.99 -21.95
N VAL A 28 2.66 -15.46 -20.74
CA VAL A 28 3.76 -15.63 -19.77
C VAL A 28 3.43 -16.76 -18.78
N HIS A 29 4.44 -17.26 -18.08
CA HIS A 29 4.24 -18.21 -16.98
C HIS A 29 3.43 -17.55 -15.86
N TYR A 30 2.61 -18.32 -15.13
CA TYR A 30 1.73 -17.77 -14.08
C TYR A 30 2.48 -17.10 -12.93
N ALA A 31 3.72 -17.52 -12.64
CA ALA A 31 4.60 -16.83 -11.70
C ALA A 31 4.79 -15.34 -12.05
N VAL A 32 4.77 -14.97 -13.33
CA VAL A 32 4.83 -13.57 -13.78
C VAL A 32 3.52 -12.85 -13.48
N GLU A 33 2.37 -13.53 -13.59
CA GLU A 33 1.08 -12.95 -13.19
C GLU A 33 1.04 -12.68 -11.68
N MET A 34 1.52 -13.63 -10.86
CA MET A 34 1.64 -13.47 -9.41
C MET A 34 2.59 -12.31 -9.05
N ALA A 35 3.78 -12.25 -9.68
CA ALA A 35 4.74 -11.17 -9.47
C ALA A 35 4.18 -9.80 -9.89
N ASN A 36 3.41 -9.74 -10.98
CA ASN A 36 2.74 -8.52 -11.41
C ASN A 36 1.68 -8.06 -10.39
N GLU A 37 0.82 -8.98 -9.91
CA GLU A 37 -0.18 -8.65 -8.88
C GLU A 37 0.47 -8.18 -7.59
N MET A 38 1.54 -8.84 -7.16
CA MET A 38 2.32 -8.45 -5.99
C MET A 38 2.92 -7.05 -6.15
N ALA A 39 3.55 -6.78 -7.30
CA ALA A 39 4.12 -5.47 -7.60
C ALA A 39 3.06 -4.35 -7.61
N PHE A 40 1.83 -4.62 -8.05
CA PHE A 40 0.74 -3.63 -7.97
C PHE A 40 0.34 -3.34 -6.52
N VAL A 41 0.22 -4.36 -5.66
CA VAL A 41 -0.08 -4.20 -4.23
C VAL A 41 1.05 -3.43 -3.54
N HIS A 42 2.31 -3.82 -3.75
CA HIS A 42 3.48 -3.17 -3.16
C HIS A 42 3.59 -1.71 -3.58
N ASN A 43 3.29 -1.41 -4.84
CA ASN A 43 3.24 -0.05 -5.33
C ASN A 43 2.14 0.81 -4.68
N CYS A 44 1.06 0.23 -4.16
CA CYS A 44 0.11 0.97 -3.31
C CYS A 44 0.77 1.36 -1.98
N PHE A 45 1.53 0.47 -1.34
CA PHE A 45 2.23 0.79 -0.09
C PHE A 45 3.30 1.85 -0.31
N ILE A 46 4.14 1.69 -1.33
CA ILE A 46 5.18 2.68 -1.68
C ILE A 46 4.55 4.05 -1.92
N ARG A 47 3.46 4.14 -2.71
CA ARG A 47 2.75 5.40 -2.93
C ARG A 47 2.14 5.99 -1.66
N GLY A 48 1.55 5.15 -0.81
CA GLY A 48 0.98 5.56 0.46
C GLY A 48 2.03 6.18 1.38
N PHE A 49 3.16 5.50 1.57
CA PHE A 49 4.25 5.99 2.41
C PHE A 49 4.98 7.19 1.79
N ASN A 50 5.18 7.23 0.48
CA ASN A 50 5.66 8.44 -0.19
C ASN A 50 4.73 9.63 0.06
N SER A 51 3.41 9.41 0.05
CA SER A 51 2.44 10.45 0.38
C SER A 51 2.60 10.96 1.82
N ILE A 52 2.83 10.05 2.78
CA ILE A 52 3.12 10.40 4.18
C ILE A 52 4.42 11.21 4.28
N LEU A 53 5.48 10.76 3.62
CA LEU A 53 6.80 11.41 3.63
C LEU A 53 6.80 12.80 2.99
N LEU A 54 6.02 12.99 1.94
CA LEU A 54 5.94 14.26 1.22
C LEU A 54 4.98 15.25 1.88
N GLN A 55 3.88 14.78 2.48
CA GLN A 55 2.87 15.67 3.08
C GLN A 55 3.12 15.96 4.56
N GLY A 56 3.67 15.02 5.31
CA GLY A 56 3.93 15.15 6.74
C GLY A 56 4.72 16.39 7.17
N PRO A 57 5.82 16.78 6.48
CA PRO A 57 6.57 18.00 6.82
C PRO A 57 5.75 19.29 6.73
N HIS A 58 4.65 19.27 5.99
CA HIS A 58 3.81 20.44 5.71
C HIS A 58 2.54 20.47 6.56
N ILE A 59 2.38 19.56 7.51
CA ILE A 59 1.28 19.57 8.48
C ILE A 59 1.77 20.32 9.72
N PRO A 60 1.22 21.51 10.03
CA PRO A 60 1.73 22.31 11.13
C PRO A 60 1.62 21.58 12.48
N SER A 61 2.61 21.79 13.33
CA SER A 61 2.61 21.34 14.73
C SER A 61 1.82 22.30 15.61
N TYR A 62 1.44 21.85 16.81
CA TYR A 62 0.75 22.70 17.78
C TYR A 62 1.53 23.99 18.06
N GLY A 63 0.82 25.12 18.05
CA GLY A 63 1.41 26.45 18.25
C GLY A 63 1.99 27.11 17.00
N GLN A 64 2.08 26.39 15.87
CA GLN A 64 2.44 27.00 14.59
C GLN A 64 1.23 27.71 13.93
N PRO A 65 1.47 28.71 13.06
CA PRO A 65 0.42 29.28 12.22
C PRO A 65 -0.32 28.20 11.43
N ASP A 66 -1.61 28.41 11.19
CA ASP A 66 -2.50 27.52 10.42
C ASP A 66 -2.66 26.09 10.96
N TYR A 67 -2.18 25.82 12.19
CA TYR A 67 -2.42 24.56 12.88
C TYR A 67 -3.91 24.24 13.00
N ARG A 68 -4.29 23.06 12.52
CA ARG A 68 -5.65 22.51 12.63
C ARG A 68 -5.55 21.10 13.21
N PRO A 69 -6.09 20.86 14.44
CA PRO A 69 -6.09 19.53 15.04
C PRO A 69 -6.72 18.45 14.15
N GLN A 70 -7.72 18.82 13.34
CA GLN A 70 -8.37 17.88 12.42
C GLN A 70 -7.45 17.44 11.28
N ASP A 71 -6.54 18.31 10.80
CA ASP A 71 -5.60 17.96 9.74
C ASP A 71 -4.60 16.90 10.22
N VAL A 72 -4.11 17.07 11.43
CA VAL A 72 -3.28 16.07 12.13
C VAL A 72 -4.05 14.75 12.31
N LYS A 73 -5.28 14.80 12.87
CA LYS A 73 -6.09 13.60 13.09
C LYS A 73 -6.33 12.82 11.81
N ASP A 74 -6.69 13.52 10.73
CA ASP A 74 -6.97 12.89 9.44
C ASP A 74 -5.70 12.26 8.83
N PHE A 75 -4.54 12.92 8.96
CA PHE A 75 -3.25 12.40 8.49
C PHE A 75 -2.82 11.15 9.25
N LEU A 76 -2.96 11.17 10.57
CA LEU A 76 -2.64 10.03 11.41
C LEU A 76 -3.60 8.86 11.16
N LEU A 77 -4.88 9.15 10.91
CA LEU A 77 -5.86 8.14 10.52
C LEU A 77 -5.56 7.53 9.14
N PHE A 78 -5.05 8.33 8.19
CA PHE A 78 -4.58 7.82 6.90
C PHE A 78 -3.39 6.86 7.08
N THR A 79 -2.41 7.25 7.91
CA THR A 79 -1.27 6.40 8.24
C THR A 79 -1.71 5.09 8.88
N ASP A 80 -2.60 5.15 9.87
CA ASP A 80 -3.17 3.99 10.55
C ASP A 80 -3.94 3.07 9.57
N PHE A 81 -4.72 3.61 8.63
CA PHE A 81 -5.34 2.78 7.59
C PHE A 81 -4.31 2.08 6.71
N LEU A 82 -3.27 2.78 6.25
CA LEU A 82 -2.22 2.20 5.42
C LEU A 82 -1.50 1.04 6.13
N ILE A 83 -1.14 1.24 7.41
CA ILE A 83 -0.48 0.21 8.23
C ILE A 83 -1.40 -1.00 8.41
N ARG A 84 -2.70 -0.80 8.65
CA ARG A 84 -3.66 -1.90 8.75
C ARG A 84 -3.81 -2.70 7.45
N VAL A 85 -3.77 -2.04 6.29
CA VAL A 85 -3.75 -2.76 5.00
C VAL A 85 -2.48 -3.59 4.86
N LEU A 86 -1.32 -3.05 5.26
CA LEU A 86 -0.04 -3.74 5.21
C LEU A 86 -0.01 -4.95 6.15
N HIS A 87 -0.49 -4.82 7.39
CA HIS A 87 -0.62 -5.96 8.32
C HIS A 87 -1.53 -7.05 7.77
N HIS A 88 -2.67 -6.68 7.17
CA HIS A 88 -3.56 -7.66 6.55
C HIS A 88 -2.87 -8.41 5.42
N HIS A 89 -2.13 -7.70 4.58
CA HIS A 89 -1.35 -8.26 3.48
C HIS A 89 -0.30 -9.28 3.95
N HIS A 90 0.62 -8.89 4.83
CA HIS A 90 1.66 -9.81 5.34
C HIS A 90 1.06 -10.98 6.13
N LYS A 91 -0.02 -10.74 6.88
CA LYS A 91 -0.73 -11.82 7.58
C LYS A 91 -1.27 -12.85 6.60
N VAL A 92 -1.90 -12.43 5.51
CA VAL A 92 -2.44 -13.35 4.49
C VAL A 92 -1.33 -14.16 3.84
N GLU A 93 -0.20 -13.53 3.54
CA GLU A 93 1.00 -14.21 3.04
C GLU A 93 1.51 -15.28 4.00
N GLU A 94 1.82 -14.91 5.24
CA GLU A 94 2.44 -15.83 6.19
C GLU A 94 1.50 -16.96 6.63
N THR A 95 0.19 -16.69 6.72
CA THR A 95 -0.78 -17.66 7.25
C THR A 95 -1.41 -18.56 6.19
N VAL A 96 -1.44 -18.12 4.92
CA VAL A 96 -2.08 -18.87 3.83
C VAL A 96 -1.19 -18.89 2.59
N GLY A 97 -0.76 -17.72 2.11
CA GLY A 97 -0.09 -17.56 0.84
C GLY A 97 1.19 -18.39 0.70
N PHE A 98 2.20 -18.07 1.50
CA PHE A 98 3.50 -18.73 1.47
C PHE A 98 3.38 -20.24 1.80
N PRO A 99 2.66 -20.66 2.86
CA PRO A 99 2.52 -22.08 3.16
C PRO A 99 1.85 -22.89 2.04
N GLU A 100 0.79 -22.37 1.41
CA GLU A 100 0.12 -23.09 0.32
C GLU A 100 0.98 -23.11 -0.96
N ILE A 101 1.74 -22.05 -1.25
CA ILE A 101 2.69 -22.06 -2.38
C ILE A 101 3.75 -23.14 -2.15
N GLU A 102 4.43 -23.13 -1.00
CA GLU A 102 5.49 -24.09 -0.67
C GLU A 102 5.01 -25.54 -0.69
N LYS A 103 3.80 -25.79 -0.17
CA LYS A 103 3.14 -27.09 -0.21
C LYS A 103 2.83 -27.56 -1.63
N GLU A 104 2.32 -26.68 -2.48
CA GLU A 104 1.95 -27.01 -3.87
C GLU A 104 3.18 -27.22 -4.76
N ILE A 105 4.30 -26.54 -4.49
CA ILE A 105 5.57 -26.72 -5.22
C ILE A 105 6.44 -27.85 -4.64
N GLY A 106 6.18 -28.27 -3.39
CA GLY A 106 6.94 -29.33 -2.72
C GLY A 106 8.32 -28.89 -2.19
N GLU A 107 8.54 -27.59 -2.01
CA GLU A 107 9.80 -26.99 -1.56
C GLU A 107 9.56 -26.15 -0.28
N PRO A 108 9.54 -26.78 0.90
CA PRO A 108 9.37 -26.06 2.17
C PRO A 108 10.49 -25.05 2.40
N GLY A 109 10.14 -23.85 2.88
CA GLY A 109 11.07 -22.76 3.13
C GLY A 109 11.51 -21.98 1.90
N PHE A 110 10.96 -22.25 0.70
CA PHE A 110 11.25 -21.46 -0.50
C PHE A 110 10.99 -19.96 -0.30
N LEU A 111 9.99 -19.60 0.51
CA LEU A 111 9.57 -18.24 0.78
C LEU A 111 9.99 -17.74 2.18
N SER A 112 10.81 -18.50 2.93
CA SER A 112 11.18 -18.13 4.31
C SER A 112 11.89 -16.78 4.38
N VAL A 113 12.67 -16.43 3.35
CA VAL A 113 13.37 -15.13 3.29
C VAL A 113 12.40 -13.95 3.33
N ALA A 114 11.21 -14.06 2.71
CA ALA A 114 10.20 -12.99 2.75
C ALA A 114 9.64 -12.84 4.18
N THR A 115 9.31 -13.95 4.84
CA THR A 115 8.87 -13.96 6.25
C THR A 115 9.96 -13.42 7.19
N GLU A 116 11.22 -13.81 6.99
CA GLU A 116 12.35 -13.29 7.78
C GLU A 116 12.53 -11.79 7.59
N GLN A 117 12.29 -11.28 6.37
CA GLN A 117 12.29 -9.85 6.09
C GLN A 117 11.13 -9.11 6.75
N HIS A 118 9.91 -9.68 6.78
CA HIS A 118 8.78 -9.11 7.52
C HIS A 118 9.14 -8.83 8.97
N ALA A 119 9.77 -9.82 9.63
CA ALA A 119 10.20 -9.70 11.02
C ALA A 119 11.17 -8.54 11.26
N GLN A 120 11.98 -8.16 10.26
CA GLN A 120 12.99 -7.08 10.40
C GLN A 120 12.38 -5.68 10.50
N PHE A 121 11.17 -5.47 9.95
CA PHE A 121 10.51 -4.16 9.97
C PHE A 121 9.19 -4.16 10.78
N HIS A 122 8.73 -5.33 11.25
CA HIS A 122 7.48 -5.47 12.00
C HIS A 122 7.42 -4.56 13.23
N ASP A 123 8.46 -4.53 14.07
CA ASP A 123 8.50 -3.68 15.25
C ASP A 123 8.36 -2.19 14.89
N GLY A 124 8.95 -1.77 13.77
CA GLY A 124 8.81 -0.41 13.26
C GLY A 124 7.37 -0.06 12.88
N LEU A 125 6.65 -1.01 12.28
CA LEU A 125 5.22 -0.86 11.95
C LEU A 125 4.36 -0.74 13.21
N GLU A 126 4.61 -1.55 14.24
CA GLU A 126 3.88 -1.47 15.50
C GLU A 126 4.13 -0.13 16.22
N ILE A 127 5.38 0.34 16.23
CA ILE A 127 5.73 1.64 16.83
C ILE A 127 4.99 2.78 16.14
N ILE A 128 5.05 2.87 14.80
CA ILE A 128 4.38 3.96 14.07
C ILE A 128 2.86 3.87 14.21
N TRP A 129 2.31 2.66 14.30
CA TRP A 129 0.88 2.44 14.50
C TRP A 129 0.42 2.94 15.87
N GLU A 130 1.14 2.61 16.94
CA GLU A 130 0.88 3.11 18.29
C GLU A 130 1.08 4.63 18.41
N MET A 131 2.12 5.16 17.77
CA MET A 131 2.34 6.61 17.68
C MET A 131 1.16 7.32 17.01
N ALA A 132 0.68 6.80 15.88
CA ALA A 132 -0.45 7.36 15.16
C ALA A 132 -1.73 7.37 16.01
N LYS A 133 -2.04 6.26 16.70
CA LYS A 133 -3.19 6.18 17.62
C LYS A 133 -3.05 7.15 18.79
N THR A 134 -1.87 7.25 19.38
CA THR A 134 -1.58 8.14 20.52
C THR A 134 -1.72 9.60 20.13
N MET A 135 -1.11 10.02 19.02
CA MET A 135 -1.18 11.41 18.54
C MET A 135 -2.57 11.74 17.97
N GLN A 136 -3.37 10.77 17.53
CA GLN A 136 -4.76 11.03 17.12
C GLN A 136 -5.64 11.38 18.33
N ASN A 137 -5.41 10.73 19.48
CA ASN A 137 -6.08 11.05 20.75
C ASN A 137 -5.67 12.41 21.31
N ASP A 138 -4.40 12.79 21.11
CA ASP A 138 -3.85 14.09 21.51
C ASP A 138 -3.02 14.72 20.38
N PRO A 139 -3.67 15.42 19.43
CA PRO A 139 -2.99 16.02 18.27
C PRO A 139 -1.97 17.09 18.63
N SER A 140 -1.99 17.59 19.86
CA SER A 140 -0.99 18.57 20.31
C SER A 140 0.43 17.98 20.37
N LYS A 141 0.54 16.65 20.44
CA LYS A 141 1.81 15.91 20.43
C LYS A 141 2.38 15.68 19.04
N TRP A 142 1.65 16.05 17.98
CA TRP A 142 2.14 15.88 16.61
C TRP A 142 3.40 16.70 16.38
N THR A 143 4.42 16.01 15.89
CA THR A 143 5.60 16.62 15.28
C THR A 143 6.01 15.77 14.09
N TRP A 144 6.40 16.42 12.99
CA TRP A 144 6.93 15.71 11.84
C TRP A 144 8.22 14.94 12.20
N ASP A 145 9.11 15.53 12.99
CA ASP A 145 10.40 14.91 13.34
C ASP A 145 10.25 13.55 14.01
N ALA A 146 9.32 13.41 14.97
CA ALA A 146 9.08 12.12 15.63
C ALA A 146 8.56 11.07 14.64
N MET A 147 7.60 11.46 13.79
CA MET A 147 7.03 10.58 12.76
C MET A 147 8.10 10.15 11.75
N LYS A 148 8.92 11.10 11.30
CA LYS A 148 10.01 10.87 10.35
C LYS A 148 11.06 9.94 10.92
N GLN A 149 11.48 10.15 12.18
CA GLN A 149 12.47 9.29 12.82
C GLN A 149 12.00 7.83 12.87
N CYS A 150 10.72 7.60 13.14
CA CYS A 150 10.14 6.26 13.12
C CYS A 150 10.07 5.68 11.69
N LEU A 151 9.62 6.47 10.71
CA LEU A 151 9.62 6.03 9.31
C LEU A 151 11.04 5.66 8.83
N ASP A 152 12.05 6.48 9.13
CA ASP A 152 13.43 6.26 8.76
C ASP A 152 14.00 4.94 9.35
N SER A 153 13.44 4.43 10.46
CA SER A 153 13.96 3.23 11.13
C SER A 153 13.55 1.92 10.45
N PHE A 154 12.46 1.88 9.68
CA PHE A 154 11.95 0.64 9.08
C PHE A 154 11.68 0.74 7.57
N MET A 155 11.38 1.93 7.06
CA MET A 155 11.03 2.11 5.64
C MET A 155 12.10 1.62 4.66
N PRO A 156 13.42 1.81 4.89
CA PRO A 156 14.45 1.27 4.00
C PRO A 156 14.41 -0.27 3.92
N VAL A 157 14.24 -0.95 5.06
CA VAL A 157 14.20 -2.42 5.13
C VAL A 157 12.91 -2.94 4.49
N MET A 158 11.77 -2.34 4.82
CA MET A 158 10.49 -2.67 4.21
C MET A 158 10.54 -2.46 2.69
N TYR A 159 11.12 -1.36 2.21
CA TYR A 159 11.26 -1.11 0.77
C TYR A 159 12.09 -2.19 0.08
N THR A 160 13.22 -2.61 0.67
CA THR A 160 14.04 -3.72 0.13
C THR A 160 13.21 -5.00 0.01
N HIS A 161 12.47 -5.35 1.06
CA HIS A 161 11.57 -6.50 1.04
C HIS A 161 10.54 -6.42 -0.10
N LEU A 162 9.82 -5.30 -0.21
CA LEU A 162 8.80 -5.11 -1.25
C LEU A 162 9.38 -5.28 -2.68
N VAL A 163 10.66 -4.95 -2.89
CA VAL A 163 11.33 -5.12 -4.18
C VAL A 163 11.78 -6.57 -4.38
N GLU A 164 12.50 -7.13 -3.41
CA GLU A 164 13.13 -8.45 -3.51
C GLU A 164 12.11 -9.59 -3.57
N GLU A 165 10.95 -9.42 -2.94
CA GLU A 165 9.86 -10.40 -3.04
C GLU A 165 9.37 -10.57 -4.48
N ILE A 166 9.36 -9.51 -5.30
CA ILE A 166 8.97 -9.63 -6.72
C ILE A 166 9.92 -10.58 -7.47
N ASP A 167 11.22 -10.48 -7.21
CA ASP A 167 12.22 -11.39 -7.79
C ASP A 167 12.05 -12.82 -7.27
N LEU A 168 11.68 -12.99 -6.00
CA LEU A 168 11.38 -14.29 -5.41
C LEU A 168 10.16 -14.95 -6.08
N PHE A 169 9.11 -14.18 -6.33
CA PHE A 169 7.93 -14.63 -7.07
C PHE A 169 8.26 -15.01 -8.52
N LEU A 170 9.16 -14.26 -9.19
CA LEU A 170 9.61 -14.61 -10.54
C LEU A 170 10.36 -15.95 -10.57
N LYS A 171 11.12 -16.30 -9.52
CA LYS A 171 11.79 -17.60 -9.40
C LYS A 171 10.81 -18.78 -9.31
N LEU A 172 9.55 -18.55 -8.95
CA LEU A 172 8.51 -19.59 -9.03
C LEU A 172 8.25 -20.06 -10.48
N GLY A 173 8.78 -19.34 -11.47
CA GLY A 173 8.72 -19.70 -12.89
C GLY A 173 9.26 -21.08 -13.25
N GLN A 174 10.04 -21.70 -12.36
CA GLN A 174 10.54 -23.07 -12.52
C GLN A 174 9.53 -24.17 -12.13
N PHE A 175 8.46 -23.81 -11.41
CA PHE A 175 7.48 -24.78 -10.90
C PHE A 175 6.22 -24.87 -11.76
N ASN A 176 5.37 -25.85 -11.46
CA ASN A 176 4.16 -26.12 -12.24
C ASN A 176 3.12 -24.99 -12.14
N GLU A 177 2.78 -24.39 -13.29
CA GLU A 177 1.79 -23.31 -13.41
C GLU A 177 0.44 -23.62 -12.72
N LYS A 178 -0.06 -24.87 -12.82
CA LYS A 178 -1.35 -25.25 -12.23
C LYS A 178 -1.29 -25.36 -10.70
N ALA A 179 -0.15 -25.74 -10.15
CA ALA A 179 0.07 -25.80 -8.71
C ALA A 179 0.07 -24.39 -8.12
N LEU A 180 0.83 -23.48 -8.74
CA LEU A 180 0.85 -22.06 -8.36
C LEU A 180 -0.54 -21.41 -8.44
N LYS A 181 -1.34 -21.70 -9.48
CA LYS A 181 -2.73 -21.22 -9.58
C LYS A 181 -3.64 -21.66 -8.44
N ARG A 182 -3.46 -22.88 -7.92
CA ARG A 182 -4.25 -23.37 -6.79
C ARG A 182 -3.87 -22.62 -5.51
N ALA A 183 -2.58 -22.50 -5.23
CA ALA A 183 -2.07 -21.77 -4.08
C ALA A 183 -2.50 -20.30 -4.11
N TRP A 184 -2.31 -19.61 -5.26
CA TRP A 184 -2.67 -18.21 -5.40
C TRP A 184 -4.17 -17.95 -5.23
N LYS A 185 -5.01 -18.87 -5.72
CA LYS A 185 -6.46 -18.78 -5.49
C LYS A 185 -6.81 -18.82 -4.00
N ALA A 186 -6.16 -19.67 -3.21
CA ALA A 186 -6.37 -19.73 -1.77
C ALA A 186 -5.96 -18.42 -1.08
N LEU A 187 -4.80 -17.86 -1.48
CA LEU A 187 -4.35 -16.54 -1.03
C LEU A 187 -5.40 -15.46 -1.36
N GLU A 188 -5.86 -15.38 -2.61
CA GLU A 188 -6.86 -14.39 -3.01
C GLU A 188 -8.17 -14.51 -2.23
N GLU A 189 -8.62 -15.74 -1.95
CA GLU A 189 -9.85 -15.99 -1.18
C GLU A 189 -9.69 -15.53 0.28
N GLU A 190 -8.52 -15.69 0.88
CA GLU A 190 -8.22 -15.16 2.21
C GLU A 190 -8.09 -13.64 2.20
N ALA A 191 -7.39 -13.07 1.21
CA ALA A 191 -7.18 -11.63 1.06
C ALA A 191 -8.49 -10.85 0.98
N LYS A 192 -9.55 -11.44 0.42
CA LYS A 192 -10.89 -10.85 0.30
C LYS A 192 -11.63 -10.76 1.64
N LYS A 193 -11.17 -11.40 2.73
CA LYS A 193 -11.81 -11.42 4.05
C LYS A 193 -11.48 -10.19 4.92
N ILE A 194 -11.77 -8.99 4.41
CA ILE A 194 -11.46 -7.71 5.07
C ILE A 194 -12.52 -7.25 6.10
N GLY A 195 -13.61 -8.01 6.27
CA GLY A 195 -14.73 -7.66 7.14
C GLY A 195 -15.52 -6.40 6.70
N PHE A 196 -16.53 -6.02 7.47
CA PHE A 196 -17.36 -4.85 7.16
C PHE A 196 -16.61 -3.52 7.34
N ALA A 197 -15.70 -3.44 8.32
CA ALA A 197 -14.85 -2.27 8.54
C ALA A 197 -13.97 -1.99 7.31
N GLY A 198 -13.43 -3.04 6.68
CA GLY A 198 -12.61 -3.01 5.46
C GLY A 198 -13.23 -2.25 4.28
N LEU A 199 -14.56 -2.11 4.25
CA LEU A 199 -15.28 -1.33 3.24
C LEU A 199 -15.05 0.18 3.39
N TYR A 200 -14.65 0.63 4.58
CA TYR A 200 -14.48 2.04 4.94
C TYR A 200 -13.03 2.46 5.19
N ASP A 201 -12.10 1.53 5.37
CA ASP A 201 -10.67 1.81 5.58
C ASP A 201 -9.76 1.12 4.57
N THR A 202 -9.84 -0.20 4.40
CA THR A 202 -8.94 -0.98 3.53
C THR A 202 -9.13 -0.70 2.05
N ILE A 203 -10.33 -0.94 1.52
CA ILE A 203 -10.60 -0.72 0.08
C ILE A 203 -10.31 0.72 -0.37
N PRO A 204 -10.75 1.77 0.37
CA PRO A 204 -10.53 3.14 -0.05
C PRO A 204 -9.05 3.50 -0.03
N THR A 205 -8.29 2.97 0.94
CA THR A 205 -6.83 3.13 1.00
C THR A 205 -6.16 2.49 -0.20
N ILE A 206 -6.52 1.26 -0.57
CA ILE A 206 -5.99 0.60 -1.77
C ILE A 206 -6.30 1.43 -3.02
N PHE A 207 -7.54 1.90 -3.21
CA PHE A 207 -7.91 2.66 -4.41
C PHE A 207 -7.22 4.03 -4.45
N GLY A 208 -7.13 4.71 -3.32
CA GLY A 208 -6.48 6.01 -3.19
C GLY A 208 -4.96 5.94 -3.31
N CYS A 209 -4.35 4.78 -3.06
CA CYS A 209 -2.92 4.55 -3.26
C CYS A 209 -2.59 3.88 -4.61
N HIS A 210 -3.60 3.40 -5.34
CA HIS A 210 -3.44 2.79 -6.65
C HIS A 210 -3.54 3.82 -7.77
N ASP A 211 -2.64 3.74 -8.75
CA ASP A 211 -2.62 4.55 -9.96
C ASP A 211 -2.91 3.67 -11.19
N ALA A 212 -4.10 3.82 -11.74
CA ALA A 212 -4.56 3.05 -12.90
C ALA A 212 -3.84 3.43 -14.21
N SER A 213 -3.06 4.51 -14.24
CA SER A 213 -2.27 4.90 -15.41
C SER A 213 -0.87 4.29 -15.43
N PHE A 214 -0.35 3.88 -14.27
CA PHE A 214 1.00 3.34 -14.13
C PHE A 214 1.13 2.00 -14.87
N GLN A 215 1.90 1.98 -15.95
CA GLN A 215 2.13 0.81 -16.79
C GLN A 215 0.82 0.05 -17.10
N SER A 216 -0.22 0.81 -17.47
CA SER A 216 -1.60 0.38 -17.76
C SER A 216 -2.48 -0.06 -16.58
N GLY A 217 -2.00 0.02 -15.33
CA GLY A 217 -2.74 -0.30 -14.10
C GLY A 217 -3.14 -1.78 -13.95
N GLY A 218 -2.82 -2.61 -14.94
CA GLY A 218 -3.25 -4.00 -15.02
C GLY A 218 -4.77 -4.17 -14.85
N LYS A 219 -5.19 -5.34 -14.39
CA LYS A 219 -6.57 -5.59 -13.93
C LYS A 219 -6.74 -5.24 -12.44
N PHE A 220 -5.78 -4.54 -11.83
CA PHE A 220 -5.73 -4.31 -10.40
C PHE A 220 -6.42 -3.00 -9.99
N PRO A 221 -7.00 -2.93 -8.78
CA PRO A 221 -7.58 -4.07 -8.08
C PRO A 221 -8.68 -4.75 -8.92
N PRO A 222 -8.82 -6.09 -8.88
CA PRO A 222 -9.71 -6.88 -9.73
C PRO A 222 -11.17 -6.81 -9.27
N VAL A 223 -11.68 -5.59 -9.14
CA VAL A 223 -13.05 -5.30 -8.73
C VAL A 223 -13.92 -4.86 -9.91
N PRO A 224 -15.20 -5.26 -9.96
CA PRO A 224 -16.14 -4.76 -10.96
C PRO A 224 -16.26 -3.22 -10.91
N LYS A 225 -16.44 -2.56 -12.07
CA LYS A 225 -16.59 -1.09 -12.13
C LYS A 225 -17.75 -0.57 -11.26
N VAL A 226 -18.84 -1.34 -11.15
CA VAL A 226 -19.99 -1.01 -10.29
C VAL A 226 -19.57 -0.95 -8.82
N PHE A 227 -18.67 -1.84 -8.39
CA PHE A 227 -18.15 -1.84 -7.03
C PHE A 227 -17.34 -0.57 -6.73
N ARG A 228 -16.50 -0.12 -7.68
CA ARG A 228 -15.77 1.16 -7.56
C ARG A 228 -16.71 2.35 -7.35
N TYR A 229 -17.85 2.37 -8.04
CA TYR A 229 -18.87 3.42 -7.87
C TYR A 229 -19.52 3.39 -6.50
N LEU A 230 -19.83 2.20 -5.96
CA LEU A 230 -20.37 2.05 -4.60
C LEU A 230 -19.39 2.52 -3.53
N VAL A 231 -18.12 2.11 -3.66
CA VAL A 231 -17.02 2.55 -2.79
C VAL A 231 -16.94 4.07 -2.79
N LYS A 232 -16.90 4.73 -3.96
CA LYS A 232 -16.93 6.20 -4.07
C LYS A 232 -18.03 6.84 -3.23
N HIS A 233 -19.27 6.36 -3.36
CA HIS A 233 -20.42 6.96 -2.66
C HIS A 233 -20.37 6.79 -1.16
N TRP A 234 -19.80 5.68 -0.68
CA TRP A 234 -19.69 5.39 0.75
C TRP A 234 -18.50 6.12 1.38
N THR A 235 -17.36 6.16 0.68
CA THR A 235 -16.10 6.72 1.19
C THR A 235 -16.01 8.23 1.03
N SER A 236 -16.69 8.82 0.05
CA SER A 236 -16.73 10.29 -0.11
C SER A 236 -17.43 11.00 1.06
N LYS A 237 -18.25 10.28 1.84
CA LYS A 237 -18.95 10.82 3.02
C LYS A 237 -18.22 10.53 4.33
N ARG A 238 -17.76 9.30 4.54
CA ARG A 238 -17.05 8.89 5.77
C ARG A 238 -15.55 9.01 5.58
N ASN A 239 -14.84 9.60 6.54
CA ASN A 239 -13.38 9.81 6.48
C ASN A 239 -12.94 10.70 5.30
N ARG A 240 -13.81 11.59 4.79
CA ARG A 240 -13.49 12.47 3.65
C ARG A 240 -12.20 13.28 3.84
N GLY A 241 -11.97 13.74 5.07
CA GLY A 241 -10.75 14.46 5.45
C GLY A 241 -9.49 13.60 5.39
N VAL A 242 -9.60 12.29 5.60
CA VAL A 242 -8.49 11.32 5.48
C VAL A 242 -8.08 11.14 4.02
N TRP A 243 -9.06 11.01 3.12
CA TRP A 243 -8.80 10.69 1.70
C TRP A 243 -8.09 11.80 0.92
N ARG A 244 -7.95 13.02 1.49
CA ARG A 244 -7.12 14.07 0.89
C ARG A 244 -5.62 13.75 0.93
N PHE A 245 -5.19 12.84 1.81
CA PHE A 245 -3.82 12.36 1.89
C PHE A 245 -3.50 11.22 0.93
N CYS A 246 -4.52 10.63 0.27
CA CYS A 246 -4.26 9.67 -0.80
C CYS A 246 -3.51 10.34 -1.96
N PRO A 247 -2.59 9.64 -2.64
CA PRO A 247 -1.93 10.15 -3.85
C PRO A 247 -2.81 10.07 -5.11
N CYS A 248 -3.89 9.31 -5.09
CA CYS A 248 -4.86 9.18 -6.16
C CYS A 248 -6.28 9.51 -5.68
N ASP A 249 -7.18 9.75 -6.63
CA ASP A 249 -8.61 9.85 -6.41
C ASP A 249 -9.27 8.47 -6.32
N GLU A 250 -10.58 8.44 -6.08
CA GLU A 250 -11.33 7.19 -5.95
C GLU A 250 -11.42 6.36 -7.24
N TRP A 251 -10.99 6.93 -8.38
CA TRP A 251 -10.88 6.25 -9.68
C TRP A 251 -9.48 5.73 -9.94
N SER A 252 -8.61 5.76 -8.93
CA SER A 252 -7.19 5.47 -9.08
C SER A 252 -6.52 6.39 -10.09
N ARG A 253 -7.01 7.63 -10.20
CA ARG A 253 -6.33 8.64 -11.01
C ARG A 253 -5.40 9.44 -10.13
N PRO A 254 -4.21 9.74 -10.65
CA PRO A 254 -3.29 10.67 -10.01
C PRO A 254 -3.96 11.94 -9.50
N LYS A 255 -3.52 12.47 -8.35
CA LYS A 255 -3.90 13.82 -7.95
C LYS A 255 -2.74 14.56 -7.27
N PRO A 256 -2.68 15.90 -7.38
CA PRO A 256 -1.69 16.70 -6.66
C PRO A 256 -1.79 16.52 -5.16
N LEU A 257 -0.65 16.57 -4.47
CA LEU A 257 -0.61 16.64 -3.02
C LEU A 257 -1.26 17.93 -2.51
N LEU A 258 -1.98 17.81 -1.40
CA LEU A 258 -2.65 18.95 -0.79
C LEU A 258 -1.69 19.73 0.11
N PHE A 259 -0.90 19.02 0.89
CA PHE A 259 0.11 19.57 1.80
C PHE A 259 1.48 19.41 1.13
N SER A 260 1.98 20.47 0.50
CA SER A 260 3.24 20.47 -0.25
C SER A 260 3.87 21.86 -0.23
N GLU A 261 5.16 21.97 -0.53
CA GLU A 261 5.81 23.27 -0.73
C GLU A 261 5.00 24.18 -1.67
N GLY A 262 4.83 25.45 -1.28
CA GLY A 262 4.15 26.48 -2.08
C GLY A 262 2.63 26.55 -1.98
N LYS A 263 2.01 25.91 -0.98
CA LYS A 263 0.58 26.05 -0.64
C LYS A 263 0.36 26.39 0.82
#